data_AF-A0A7L0ZBV5-F1
#
_entry.id   AF-A0A7L0ZBV5-F1
#
_cell.length_a   1.000
_cell.length_b   1.000
_cell.length_c   1.000
_cell.angle_alpha   90.00
_cell.angle_beta   90.00
_cell.angle_gamma   90.00
#
_symmetry.space_group_name_H-M   'P 1'
#
loop_
_entity.id
_entity.type
_entity.pdbx_description
1 polymer ?
#
loop_
_entity_poly.entity_id
_entity_poly.type
_entity_poly.pdbx_seq_one_letter_code
_entity_poly.pdbx_strand_id
1 'polypeptide(L)'
;AMSNNGWVGSWRPHRPRGPISAQYRTPGPKYGLPGNVGYNQHDPTRSRAPAYTFGLRLRAQQEHCSPGPQYLVRPGFTARGKDGIPAHTICGRPRADMASKTPGPGEW
;
A
#
# COMPACT_ATOMS: atom_id res chain seq x y z
N ALA A 1 -26.19 39.05 30.59
CA ALA A 1 -26.72 39.26 29.22
C ALA A 1 -25.54 39.48 28.29
N MET A 2 -25.35 38.63 27.28
CA MET A 2 -24.13 38.55 26.48
C MET A 2 -24.00 39.74 25.51
N SER A 3 -23.03 40.62 25.73
CA SER A 3 -22.63 41.67 24.79
C SER A 3 -21.67 41.07 23.75
N ASN A 4 -22.19 40.66 22.60
CA ASN A 4 -21.38 40.08 21.53
C ASN A 4 -20.84 41.20 20.60
N ASN A 5 -19.79 41.87 21.04
CA ASN A 5 -19.09 42.90 20.27
C ASN A 5 -18.15 42.24 19.25
N GLY A 6 -18.72 41.68 18.18
CA GLY A 6 -18.01 41.09 17.04
C GLY A 6 -17.38 42.12 16.09
N TRP A 7 -16.67 43.11 16.63
CA TRP A 7 -16.06 44.20 15.87
C TRP A 7 -14.58 43.93 15.60
N VAL A 8 -14.14 44.01 14.34
CA VAL A 8 -12.73 43.94 13.94
C VAL A 8 -12.34 45.26 13.27
N GLY A 9 -11.66 46.15 14.01
CA GLY A 9 -11.10 47.39 13.48
C GLY A 9 -12.10 48.40 12.92
N SER A 10 -11.68 49.19 11.91
CA SER A 10 -12.48 50.23 11.24
C SER A 10 -13.51 49.69 10.24
N TRP A 11 -13.52 48.38 10.00
CA TRP A 11 -14.44 47.78 9.03
C TRP A 11 -15.88 47.82 9.56
N ARG A 12 -16.77 48.46 8.78
CA ARG A 12 -18.21 48.42 9.02
C ARG A 12 -18.87 47.50 8.00
N PRO A 13 -19.63 46.47 8.42
CA PRO A 13 -20.44 45.69 7.50
C PRO A 13 -21.37 46.64 6.74
N HIS A 14 -21.31 46.61 5.41
CA HIS A 14 -22.22 47.39 4.59
C HIS A 14 -23.65 46.88 4.82
N ARG A 15 -24.61 47.79 5.01
CA ARG A 15 -26.03 47.40 4.99
C ARG A 15 -26.38 46.98 3.55
N PRO A 16 -27.02 45.83 3.33
CA PRO A 16 -27.50 45.47 2.00
C PRO A 16 -28.46 46.56 1.51
N ARG A 17 -28.33 46.95 0.24
CA ARG A 17 -29.08 48.06 -0.38
C ARG A 17 -30.57 47.78 -0.55
N GLY A 18 -30.98 46.54 -0.34
CA GLY A 18 -32.34 46.05 -0.47
C GLY A 18 -32.36 44.53 -0.36
N PRO A 19 -33.55 43.92 -0.45
CA PRO A 19 -33.67 42.48 -0.44
C PRO A 19 -33.04 41.88 -1.70
N ILE A 20 -32.24 40.83 -1.53
CA ILE A 20 -31.68 40.04 -2.64
C ILE A 20 -32.66 38.91 -3.00
N SER A 21 -32.67 38.46 -4.25
CA SER A 21 -33.56 37.37 -4.70
C SER A 21 -33.47 36.12 -3.83
N ALA A 22 -32.28 35.80 -3.31
CA ALA A 22 -32.03 34.68 -2.40
C ALA A 22 -32.78 34.76 -1.04
N GLN A 23 -33.28 35.94 -0.65
CA GLN A 23 -34.08 36.12 0.58
C GLN A 23 -35.56 35.74 0.37
N TYR A 24 -36.03 35.67 -0.87
CA TYR A 24 -37.39 35.27 -1.17
C TYR A 24 -37.46 33.74 -1.27
N ARG A 25 -38.45 33.13 -0.60
CA ARG A 25 -38.84 31.74 -0.87
C ARG A 25 -39.57 31.69 -2.20
N THR A 26 -38.82 31.71 -3.30
CA THR A 26 -39.34 31.32 -4.60
C THR A 26 -39.52 29.79 -4.60
N PRO A 27 -40.54 29.23 -5.28
CA PRO A 27 -40.53 27.81 -5.55
C PRO A 27 -39.19 27.49 -6.22
N GLY A 28 -38.43 26.57 -5.63
CA GLY A 28 -37.20 26.09 -6.24
C GLY A 28 -37.49 25.50 -7.63
N PRO A 29 -36.46 25.19 -8.42
CA PRO A 29 -36.67 24.51 -9.68
C PRO A 29 -37.56 23.27 -9.47
N LYS A 30 -38.56 23.08 -10.34
CA LYS A 30 -39.51 21.96 -10.27
C LYS A 30 -38.81 20.59 -10.37
N TYR A 31 -37.57 20.58 -10.85
CA TYR A 31 -36.75 19.41 -11.10
C TYR A 31 -35.43 19.48 -10.32
N GLY A 32 -34.96 18.32 -9.86
CA GLY A 32 -33.62 18.19 -9.28
C GLY A 32 -32.56 18.51 -10.32
N LEU A 33 -31.62 19.38 -9.99
CA LEU A 33 -30.49 19.67 -10.86
C LEU A 33 -29.52 18.47 -10.84
N PRO A 34 -29.02 18.02 -12.00
CA PRO A 34 -28.03 16.96 -12.04
C PRO A 34 -26.74 17.41 -11.34
N GLY A 35 -26.07 16.47 -10.70
CA GLY A 35 -24.80 16.73 -10.04
C GLY A 35 -23.66 16.84 -11.06
N ASN A 36 -22.54 17.42 -10.64
CA ASN A 36 -21.30 17.43 -11.45
C ASN A 36 -20.29 16.36 -11.01
N VAL A 37 -20.69 15.49 -10.08
CA VAL A 37 -19.81 14.53 -9.42
C VAL A 37 -20.39 13.13 -9.62
N GLY A 38 -19.53 12.18 -9.96
CA GLY A 38 -19.90 10.77 -10.13
C GLY A 38 -20.35 10.42 -11.54
N TYR A 39 -20.68 9.14 -11.75
CA TYR A 39 -21.14 8.64 -13.05
C TYR A 39 -22.64 8.72 -13.25
N ASN A 40 -23.38 8.24 -12.26
CA ASN A 40 -24.83 8.26 -12.29
C ASN A 40 -25.35 9.69 -12.10
N GLN A 41 -26.29 10.11 -12.95
CA GLN A 41 -26.97 11.42 -12.87
C GLN A 41 -26.04 12.64 -12.99
N HIS A 42 -24.93 12.50 -13.72
CA HIS A 42 -24.04 13.61 -14.08
C HIS A 42 -24.69 14.52 -15.14
N ASP A 43 -24.50 15.83 -15.01
CA ASP A 43 -24.99 16.83 -15.96
C ASP A 43 -24.41 16.58 -17.38
N PRO A 44 -25.25 16.25 -18.39
CA PRO A 44 -24.78 15.94 -19.74
C PRO A 44 -24.18 17.14 -20.46
N THR A 45 -24.44 18.37 -20.00
CA THR A 45 -23.88 19.59 -20.59
C THR A 45 -22.42 19.80 -20.21
N ARG A 46 -21.94 19.10 -19.17
CA ARG A 46 -20.57 19.23 -18.67
C ARG A 46 -19.74 18.01 -19.01
N SER A 47 -18.51 18.24 -19.44
CA SER A 47 -17.55 17.18 -19.67
C SER A 47 -17.29 16.38 -18.38
N ARG A 48 -17.09 15.07 -18.55
CA ARG A 48 -16.78 14.13 -17.49
C ARG A 48 -15.56 13.30 -17.89
N ALA A 49 -14.78 12.88 -16.90
CA ALA A 49 -13.75 11.88 -17.11
C ALA A 49 -14.37 10.49 -17.36
N PRO A 50 -13.68 9.60 -18.10
CA PRO A 50 -14.12 8.21 -18.26
C PRO A 50 -14.10 7.46 -16.91
N ALA A 51 -14.99 6.47 -16.78
CA ALA A 51 -14.99 5.56 -15.65
C ALA A 51 -14.48 4.17 -16.10
N TYR A 52 -13.44 3.69 -15.45
CA TYR A 52 -12.88 2.36 -15.70
C TYR A 52 -13.25 1.42 -14.55
N THR A 53 -13.61 0.19 -14.89
CA THR A 53 -13.82 -0.90 -13.92
C THR A 53 -12.71 -1.93 -14.10
N PHE A 54 -12.22 -2.48 -13.00
CA PHE A 54 -11.36 -3.66 -13.06
C PHE A 54 -12.21 -4.90 -13.33
N GLY A 55 -11.69 -5.80 -14.17
CA GLY A 55 -12.36 -7.05 -14.50
C GLY A 55 -12.57 -7.96 -13.29
N LEU A 56 -13.45 -8.95 -13.45
CA LEU A 56 -13.70 -9.98 -12.44
C LEU A 56 -12.43 -10.78 -12.15
N ARG A 57 -12.23 -11.15 -10.88
CA ARG A 57 -11.16 -12.06 -10.48
C ARG A 57 -11.49 -13.47 -10.99
N LEU A 58 -10.75 -13.92 -12.01
CA LEU A 58 -10.81 -15.31 -12.47
C LEU A 58 -10.37 -16.24 -11.33
N ARG A 59 -11.08 -17.36 -11.16
CA ARG A 59 -10.68 -18.39 -10.19
C ARG A 59 -9.29 -18.87 -10.59
N ALA A 60 -8.38 -18.98 -9.61
CA ALA A 60 -7.07 -19.57 -9.87
C ALA A 60 -7.31 -20.95 -10.52
N GLN A 61 -6.71 -21.18 -11.69
CA GLN A 61 -6.63 -22.54 -12.23
C GLN A 61 -6.01 -23.38 -11.11
N GLN A 62 -6.76 -24.37 -10.66
CA GLN A 62 -6.22 -25.37 -9.76
C GLN A 62 -5.15 -26.09 -10.58
N GLU A 63 -3.88 -25.74 -10.36
CA GLU A 63 -2.77 -26.56 -10.83
C GLU A 63 -3.07 -27.97 -10.34
N HIS A 64 -3.23 -28.89 -11.28
CA HIS A 64 -3.63 -30.26 -10.99
C HIS A 64 -2.48 -30.88 -10.18
N CYS A 65 -2.56 -30.80 -8.85
CA CYS A 65 -1.61 -31.44 -7.97
C CYS A 65 -1.82 -32.94 -8.17
N SER A 66 -0.94 -33.57 -8.95
CA SER A 66 -0.92 -35.02 -9.05
C SER A 66 -0.78 -35.60 -7.63
N PRO A 67 -1.46 -36.72 -7.32
CA PRO A 67 -1.30 -37.35 -6.03
C PRO A 67 0.19 -37.59 -5.82
N GLY A 68 0.72 -37.10 -4.70
CA GLY A 68 2.09 -37.37 -4.30
C GLY A 68 2.36 -38.88 -4.33
N PRO A 69 3.63 -39.30 -4.45
CA PRO A 69 3.97 -40.71 -4.59
C PRO A 69 3.27 -41.55 -3.51
N GLN A 70 2.57 -42.61 -3.96
CA GLN A 70 1.80 -43.52 -3.09
C GLN A 70 2.70 -44.32 -2.12
N TYR A 71 4.02 -44.16 -2.20
CA TYR A 71 5.01 -44.82 -1.38
C TYR A 71 5.95 -43.79 -0.73
N LEU A 72 6.48 -44.17 0.44
CA LEU A 72 7.42 -43.36 1.20
C LEU A 72 8.72 -43.22 0.40
N VAL A 73 8.99 -42.02 -0.11
CA VAL A 73 10.24 -41.71 -0.80
C VAL A 73 11.36 -41.72 0.25
N ARG A 74 12.41 -42.52 0.01
CA ARG A 74 13.55 -42.58 0.92
C ARG A 74 14.16 -41.17 1.06
N PRO A 75 14.53 -40.75 2.28
CA PRO A 75 15.16 -39.45 2.47
C PRO A 75 16.44 -39.35 1.63
N GLY A 76 16.66 -38.18 1.02
CA GLY A 76 17.79 -37.93 0.11
C GLY A 76 17.48 -38.19 -1.37
N PHE A 77 16.22 -38.10 -1.79
CA PHE A 77 15.81 -38.13 -3.19
C PHE A 77 14.81 -37.00 -3.48
N THR A 78 15.05 -36.24 -4.54
CA THR A 78 14.15 -35.23 -5.09
C THR A 78 13.53 -35.72 -6.41
N ALA A 79 12.56 -34.98 -6.94
CA ALA A 79 11.97 -35.25 -8.25
C ALA A 79 13.00 -35.30 -9.41
N ARG A 80 14.22 -34.77 -9.21
CA ARG A 80 15.29 -34.75 -10.21
C ARG A 80 16.37 -35.82 -9.99
N GLY A 81 16.30 -36.60 -8.90
CA GLY A 81 17.27 -37.65 -8.57
C GLY A 81 17.75 -37.61 -7.12
N LYS A 82 18.82 -38.35 -6.82
CA LYS A 82 19.41 -38.42 -5.48
C LYS A 82 19.91 -37.04 -5.05
N ASP A 83 19.58 -36.62 -3.84
CA ASP A 83 20.07 -35.39 -3.23
C ASP A 83 21.59 -35.46 -3.14
N GLY A 84 22.25 -34.74 -4.04
CA GLY A 84 23.70 -34.62 -4.12
C GLY A 84 24.22 -33.54 -3.17
N ILE A 85 23.71 -33.46 -1.93
CA ILE A 85 24.24 -32.50 -0.96
C ILE A 85 25.74 -32.78 -0.82
N PRO A 86 26.62 -31.83 -1.16
CA PRO A 86 28.05 -32.06 -1.07
C PRO A 86 28.43 -32.28 0.39
N ALA A 87 28.96 -33.46 0.71
CA ALA A 87 29.51 -33.74 2.03
C ALA A 87 30.89 -33.07 2.13
N HIS A 88 30.94 -31.89 2.73
CA HIS A 88 32.19 -31.18 2.98
C HIS A 88 32.87 -31.77 4.22
N THR A 89 34.10 -32.28 4.08
CA THR A 89 34.93 -32.63 5.23
C THR A 89 35.81 -31.44 5.58
N ILE A 90 35.74 -31.00 6.85
CA ILE A 90 36.66 -29.98 7.36
C ILE A 90 37.95 -30.71 7.70
N CYS A 91 39.01 -30.51 6.92
CA CYS A 91 40.32 -31.08 7.26
C CYS A 91 40.82 -30.48 8.58
N GLY A 92 41.45 -31.33 9.41
CA GLY A 92 41.88 -30.96 10.77
C GLY A 92 42.89 -29.81 10.81
N ARG A 93 42.89 -29.08 11.93
CA ARG A 93 43.80 -27.95 12.17
C ARG A 93 45.27 -28.39 12.03
N PRO A 94 46.09 -27.73 11.20
CA PRO A 94 47.53 -27.99 11.19
C PRO A 94 48.11 -27.75 12.58
N ARG A 95 49.06 -28.59 13.01
CA ARG A 95 49.73 -28.43 14.30
C ARG A 95 50.37 -27.04 14.35
N ALA A 96 50.21 -26.35 15.48
CA ALA A 96 50.87 -25.06 15.67
C ALA A 96 52.38 -25.26 15.55
N ASP A 97 53.00 -24.57 14.60
CA ASP A 97 54.45 -24.50 14.52
C ASP A 97 54.99 -23.95 15.85
N MET A 98 56.08 -24.54 16.34
CA MET A 98 56.63 -24.20 17.65
C MET A 98 56.86 -22.69 17.77
N ALA A 99 56.52 -22.13 18.93
CA ALA A 99 56.69 -20.72 19.24
C ALA A 99 58.09 -20.25 18.84
N SER A 100 58.15 -19.13 18.10
CA SER A 100 59.39 -18.49 17.65
C SER A 100 60.40 -18.40 18.80
N LYS A 101 61.64 -18.88 18.59
CA LYS A 101 62.77 -18.73 19.53
C LYS A 101 63.31 -17.30 19.54
N THR A 102 62.44 -16.31 19.67
CA THR A 102 62.86 -14.92 19.82
C THR A 102 62.93 -14.64 21.32
N PRO A 103 64.12 -14.36 21.90
CA PRO A 103 64.20 -13.95 23.29
C PRO A 103 63.39 -12.66 23.48
N GLY A 104 62.70 -12.56 24.61
CA GLY A 104 61.94 -11.35 24.93
C GLY A 104 62.88 -10.14 25.10
N PRO A 105 62.43 -8.93 24.75
CA PRO A 105 63.22 -7.72 24.98
C PRO A 105 63.29 -7.45 26.49
N GLY A 106 64.32 -7.98 27.13
CA GLY A 106 64.53 -7.92 28.58
C GLY A 106 65.62 -8.86 29.10
N GLU A 107 66.16 -9.75 28.27
CA GLU A 107 67.37 -10.53 28.58
C GLU A 107 68.62 -9.81 28.07
N TRP A 108 69.16 -8.89 28.90
CA TRP A 108 70.59 -8.53 28.99
C TRP A 108 70.86 -7.79 30.31
#